data_AF-A0A925G837-F1
#
_entry.id   AF-A0A925G837-F1
#
_cell.length_a   1.000
_cell.length_b   1.000
_cell.length_c   1.000
_cell.angle_alpha   90.00
_cell.angle_beta   90.00
_cell.angle_gamma   90.00
#
_symmetry.space_group_name_H-M   'P 1'
#
loop_
_entity.id
_entity.type
_entity.pdbx_description
1 polymer ?
#
loop_
_entity_poly.entity_id
_entity_poly.type
_entity_poly.pdbx_seq_one_letter_code
_entity_poly.pdbx_strand_id
1 'polypeptide(L)'
;MSQPVTPYTNQSATKKEQVATMFNNISKTYDFLNHFLSLGIDIIWRKKAIGELKSANPQQILDVATGTGDFAFEALKILKPTKIIGVDISQGM
;
A
#
# COMPACT_ATOMS: atom_id res chain seq x y z
N MET A 1 6.82 -4.06 30.42
CA MET A 1 6.49 -5.17 29.50
C MET A 1 5.43 -4.67 28.53
N SER A 2 5.76 -4.50 27.26
CA SER A 2 4.82 -4.02 26.23
C SER A 2 3.82 -5.13 25.92
N GLN A 3 2.53 -4.91 26.18
CA GLN A 3 1.48 -5.84 25.76
C GLN A 3 1.47 -5.92 24.22
N PRO A 4 1.42 -7.12 23.62
CA PRO A 4 1.34 -7.25 22.18
C PRO A 4 -0.02 -6.73 21.68
N VAL A 5 0.00 -5.58 21.00
CA VAL A 5 -1.21 -5.02 20.36
C VAL A 5 -1.59 -5.91 19.17
N THR A 6 -2.78 -6.49 19.21
CA THR A 6 -3.41 -7.25 18.13
C THR A 6 -4.71 -6.59 17.69
N PRO A 7 -5.09 -6.68 16.40
CA PRO A 7 -6.35 -6.12 15.91
C PRO A 7 -7.60 -6.70 16.60
N TYR A 8 -7.56 -7.99 16.94
CA TYR A 8 -8.67 -8.70 17.58
C TYR A 8 -8.18 -9.38 18.85
N THR A 9 -8.69 -8.97 20.01
CA THR A 9 -8.27 -9.44 21.33
C THR A 9 -8.76 -10.84 21.67
N ASN A 10 -9.81 -11.33 20.99
CA ASN A 10 -10.48 -12.62 21.30
C ASN A 10 -10.26 -13.69 20.21
N GLN A 11 -9.19 -13.57 19.41
CA GLN A 11 -8.91 -14.50 18.31
C GLN A 11 -7.59 -15.23 18.53
N SER A 12 -7.60 -16.56 18.42
CA SER A 12 -6.39 -17.41 18.57
C SER A 12 -5.44 -17.35 17.37
N ALA A 13 -5.79 -16.58 16.32
CA ALA A 13 -4.96 -16.40 15.15
C ALA A 13 -3.71 -15.57 15.48
N THR A 14 -2.61 -15.82 14.76
CA THR A 14 -1.38 -15.05 14.91
C THR A 14 -1.61 -13.58 14.57
N LYS A 15 -0.79 -12.67 15.14
CA LYS A 15 -0.89 -11.23 14.84
C LYS A 15 -0.84 -10.94 13.33
N LYS A 16 -0.03 -11.68 12.58
CA LYS A 16 0.11 -11.51 11.12
C LYS A 16 -1.20 -11.84 10.40
N GLU A 17 -1.84 -12.95 10.75
CA GLU A 17 -3.12 -13.36 10.17
C GLU A 17 -4.22 -12.35 10.50
N GLN A 18 -4.29 -11.88 11.75
CA GLN A 18 -5.27 -10.87 12.16
C GLN A 18 -5.11 -9.55 11.39
N VAL A 19 -3.87 -9.10 11.16
CA VAL A 19 -3.57 -7.91 10.37
C VAL A 19 -4.01 -8.10 8.92
N ALA A 20 -3.68 -9.24 8.30
CA ALA A 20 -4.11 -9.53 6.94
C ALA A 20 -5.64 -9.59 6.81
N THR A 21 -6.34 -10.20 7.77
CA THR A 21 -7.82 -10.21 7.81
C THR A 21 -8.41 -8.80 7.95
N MET A 22 -7.84 -7.97 8.84
CA MET A 22 -8.28 -6.59 9.01
C MET A 22 -8.17 -5.80 7.70
N PHE A 23 -7.05 -5.89 6.99
CA PHE A 23 -6.84 -5.20 5.72
C PHE A 23 -7.74 -5.74 4.60
N ASN A 24 -7.87 -7.06 4.47
CA ASN A 24 -8.82 -7.68 3.53
C ASN A 24 -10.25 -7.17 3.69
N ASN A 25 -10.69 -6.93 4.93
CA ASN A 25 -12.05 -6.47 5.20
C ASN A 25 -12.29 -5.02 4.78
N ILE A 26 -11.25 -4.18 4.77
CA ILE A 26 -11.37 -2.75 4.46
C ILE A 26 -10.88 -2.39 3.06
N SER A 27 -10.30 -3.34 2.30
CA SER A 27 -9.63 -3.05 1.04
C SER A 27 -10.50 -2.28 0.05
N LYS A 28 -11.80 -2.64 -0.05
CA LYS A 28 -12.76 -2.00 -0.97
C LYS A 28 -12.98 -0.51 -0.71
N THR A 29 -12.84 -0.05 0.53
CA THR A 29 -13.10 1.35 0.92
C THR A 29 -11.83 2.09 1.32
N TYR A 30 -10.71 1.38 1.42
CA TYR A 30 -9.45 1.91 1.97
C TYR A 30 -8.95 3.12 1.20
N ASP A 31 -8.85 3.02 -0.12
CA ASP A 31 -8.34 4.11 -0.96
C ASP A 31 -9.28 5.31 -0.94
N PHE A 32 -10.59 5.05 -1.03
CA PHE A 32 -11.59 6.10 -0.91
C PHE A 32 -11.47 6.87 0.41
N LEU A 33 -11.34 6.16 1.53
CA LEU A 33 -11.17 6.77 2.83
C LEU A 33 -9.84 7.53 2.92
N ASN A 34 -8.75 7.00 2.39
CA ASN A 34 -7.45 7.68 2.41
C ASN A 34 -7.46 8.98 1.60
N HIS A 35 -8.04 8.97 0.39
CA HIS A 35 -8.16 10.17 -0.42
C HIS A 35 -9.09 11.19 0.25
N PHE A 36 -10.22 10.75 0.80
CA PHE A 36 -11.18 11.63 1.44
C PHE A 36 -10.62 12.25 2.72
N LEU A 37 -10.09 11.44 3.63
CA LEU A 37 -9.57 11.89 4.92
C LEU A 37 -8.30 12.72 4.78
N SER A 38 -7.47 12.45 3.78
CA SER A 38 -6.31 13.29 3.47
C SER A 38 -6.66 14.54 2.65
N LEU A 39 -7.93 14.73 2.25
CA LEU A 39 -8.34 15.76 1.30
C LEU A 39 -7.51 15.73 0.00
N GLY A 40 -7.10 14.53 -0.43
CA GLY A 40 -6.29 14.28 -1.61
C GLY A 40 -4.80 14.62 -1.47
N ILE A 41 -4.32 14.97 -0.27
CA ILE A 41 -2.90 15.26 -0.02
C ILE A 41 -2.03 14.01 -0.25
N ASP A 42 -2.56 12.82 0.01
CA ASP A 42 -1.85 11.55 -0.22
C ASP A 42 -1.39 11.41 -1.68
N ILE A 43 -2.20 11.89 -2.64
CA ILE A 43 -1.91 11.86 -4.08
C ILE A 43 -0.70 12.75 -4.39
N ILE A 44 -0.61 13.92 -3.74
CA ILE A 44 0.50 14.86 -3.93
C ILE A 44 1.80 14.24 -3.42
N TRP A 45 1.78 13.64 -2.23
CA TRP A 45 2.95 12.98 -1.66
C TRP A 45 3.40 11.80 -2.52
N ARG A 46 2.48 10.99 -3.01
CA ARG A 46 2.76 9.88 -3.93
C ARG A 46 3.45 10.37 -5.20
N LYS A 47 2.89 11.38 -5.88
CA LYS A 47 3.49 11.98 -7.08
C LYS A 47 4.87 12.55 -6.82
N LYS A 48 5.06 13.21 -5.67
CA LYS A 48 6.37 13.76 -5.28
C LYS A 48 7.38 12.64 -5.07
N ALA A 49 7.06 11.61 -4.29
CA ALA A 49 7.95 10.48 -4.02
C ALA A 49 8.37 9.76 -5.31
N ILE A 50 7.43 9.52 -6.23
CA ILE A 50 7.73 8.94 -7.55
C ILE A 50 8.60 9.90 -8.38
N GLY A 51 8.33 11.21 -8.28
CA GLY A 51 9.09 12.25 -8.98
C GLY A 51 10.59 12.24 -8.65
N GLU A 52 10.96 11.95 -7.41
CA GLU A 52 12.37 11.85 -6.98
C GLU A 52 13.12 10.72 -7.71
N LEU A 53 12.41 9.70 -8.21
CA LEU A 53 13.00 8.57 -8.92
C LEU A 53 13.23 8.84 -10.41
N LYS A 54 12.76 9.97 -10.96
CA LYS A 54 12.85 10.27 -12.41
C LYS A 54 14.28 10.28 -12.92
N SER A 55 15.22 10.83 -12.16
CA SER A 55 16.63 10.93 -12.55
C SER A 55 17.31 9.56 -12.67
N ALA A 56 16.86 8.58 -11.88
CA ALA A 56 17.37 7.22 -11.90
C ALA A 56 16.81 6.39 -13.07
N ASN A 57 15.74 6.85 -13.73
CA ASN A 57 15.05 6.18 -14.84
C ASN A 57 14.90 4.65 -14.65
N PRO A 58 14.31 4.20 -13.52
CA PRO A 58 14.26 2.79 -13.17
C PRO A 58 13.43 2.01 -14.19
N GLN A 59 13.97 0.89 -14.67
CA GLN A 59 13.26 0.02 -15.63
C GLN A 59 12.50 -1.12 -14.96
N GLN A 60 12.87 -1.47 -13.74
CA GLN A 60 12.24 -2.49 -12.92
C GLN A 60 11.97 -1.93 -11.52
N ILE A 61 10.75 -2.09 -11.04
CA ILE A 61 10.32 -1.59 -9.72
C ILE A 61 9.67 -2.73 -8.94
N LEU A 62 10.01 -2.83 -7.66
CA LEU A 62 9.32 -3.67 -6.69
C LEU A 62 8.59 -2.77 -5.70
N ASP A 63 7.27 -2.86 -5.66
CA ASP A 63 6.41 -2.15 -4.72
C ASP A 63 6.01 -3.09 -3.58
N VAL A 64 6.43 -2.79 -2.36
CA VAL A 64 6.29 -3.66 -1.19
C VAL A 64 5.21 -3.12 -0.28
N ALA A 65 4.30 -3.99 0.15
CA ALA A 65 3.02 -3.59 0.76
C ALA A 65 2.26 -2.68 -0.21
N THR A 66 2.14 -3.15 -1.45
CA THR A 66 1.59 -2.39 -2.59
C THR A 66 0.13 -2.01 -2.38
N GLY A 67 -0.56 -2.64 -1.41
CA GLY A 67 -1.97 -2.41 -1.19
C GLY A 67 -2.74 -2.72 -2.47
N THR A 68 -3.69 -1.85 -2.81
CA THR A 68 -4.48 -1.88 -4.05
C THR A 68 -3.69 -1.48 -5.31
N GLY A 69 -2.39 -1.19 -5.18
CA GLY A 69 -1.50 -0.86 -6.28
C GLY A 69 -1.44 0.62 -6.63
N ASP A 70 -2.01 1.50 -5.83
CA ASP A 70 -2.13 2.93 -6.13
C ASP A 70 -0.79 3.62 -6.42
N PHE A 71 0.27 3.22 -5.69
CA PHE A 71 1.65 3.65 -5.90
C PHE A 71 2.26 3.06 -7.18
N ALA A 72 2.15 1.74 -7.36
CA ALA A 72 2.60 1.03 -8.55
C ALA A 72 2.00 1.61 -9.85
N PHE A 73 0.68 1.84 -9.89
CA PHE A 73 0.01 2.39 -11.07
C PHE A 73 0.41 3.83 -11.37
N GLU A 74 0.57 4.66 -10.34
CA GLU A 74 1.05 6.04 -10.53
C GLU A 74 2.52 6.05 -11.02
N ALA A 75 3.35 5.13 -10.50
CA ALA A 75 4.74 4.97 -10.97
C ALA A 75 4.80 4.53 -12.43
N LEU A 76 3.92 3.61 -12.85
CA LEU A 76 3.75 3.21 -14.25
C LEU A 76 3.45 4.41 -15.16
N LYS A 77 2.53 5.29 -14.75
CA LYS A 77 2.14 6.48 -15.53
C LYS A 77 3.28 7.51 -15.65
N ILE A 78 3.99 7.76 -14.54
CA ILE A 78 4.99 8.84 -14.46
C ILE A 78 6.36 8.42 -14.97
N LEU A 79 6.84 7.25 -14.57
CA LEU A 79 8.21 6.78 -14.84
C LEU A 79 8.29 5.89 -16.08
N LYS A 80 7.18 5.28 -16.50
CA LYS A 80 7.11 4.35 -17.64
C LYS A 80 8.18 3.24 -17.58
N PRO A 81 8.34 2.54 -16.44
CA PRO A 81 9.27 1.42 -16.34
C PRO A 81 8.81 0.27 -17.25
N THR A 82 9.73 -0.61 -17.59
CA THR A 82 9.44 -1.82 -18.37
C THR A 82 8.66 -2.85 -17.54
N LYS A 83 8.85 -2.90 -16.21
CA LYS A 83 8.17 -3.85 -15.32
C LYS A 83 7.98 -3.28 -13.91
N ILE A 84 6.80 -3.51 -13.33
CA ILE A 84 6.55 -3.34 -11.90
C ILE A 84 6.03 -4.65 -11.31
N ILE A 85 6.52 -5.01 -10.13
CA ILE A 85 6.03 -6.13 -9.34
C ILE A 85 5.50 -5.56 -8.03
N GLY A 86 4.22 -5.78 -7.73
CA GLY A 86 3.62 -5.46 -6.44
C GLY A 86 3.58 -6.71 -5.56
N VAL A 87 3.88 -6.56 -4.27
CA VAL A 87 3.74 -7.62 -3.27
C VAL A 87 2.96 -7.11 -2.06
N ASP A 88 1.93 -7.87 -1.67
CA ASP A 88 1.17 -7.61 -0.45
C ASP A 88 0.92 -8.93 0.31
N ILE A 89 0.73 -8.83 1.62
CA ILE A 89 0.42 -9.96 2.49
C ILE A 89 -1.08 -10.27 2.51
N SER A 90 -1.90 -9.32 2.06
CA SER A 90 -3.34 -9.35 2.09
C SER A 90 -3.87 -9.72 0.69
N GLN A 91 -4.58 -10.84 0.56
CA GLN A 91 -5.09 -11.29 -0.75
C GLN A 91 -6.07 -10.32 -1.43
N GLY A 92 -6.81 -9.54 -0.64
CA GLY A 92 -7.80 -8.59 -1.11
C GLY A 92 -7.25 -7.20 -1.40
N MET A 93 -5.93 -7.01 -1.27
CA MET A 93 -5.21 -5.80 -1.64
C MET A 93 -4.56 -6.01 -3.01
#